data_AF-A0A2M7H5G3-F1
#
_entry.id   AF-A0A2M7H5G3-F1
#
_cell.length_a   1.000
_cell.length_b   1.000
_cell.length_c   1.000
_cell.angle_alpha   90.00
_cell.angle_beta   90.00
_cell.angle_gamma   90.00
#
_symmetry.space_group_name_H-M   'P 1'
#
loop_
_entity.id
_entity.type
_entity.pdbx_description
1 polymer ?
#
loop_
_entity_poly.entity_id
_entity_poly.type
_entity_poly.pdbx_seq_one_letter_code
_entity_poly.pdbx_strand_id
1 'polypeptide(L)'
;MFNPSKFVKHDDTTGNYYLLCDNASCAGYEKTRLVGKEGDTAGIDSIKQRIDQDTQLMSAAFDLHGVPKILISSAIKLDDAEQILEDYEIQPKIAFYKEDGTIKQRNEKWVFKNDQGDVCCTMLSATYVVNLQTQLHAILIYNR
;
A
#
# COMPACT_ATOMS: atom_id res chain seq x y z
N MET A 1 -7.89 1.37 -3.76
CA MET A 1 -8.40 2.33 -4.76
C MET A 1 -7.25 3.20 -5.22
N PHE A 2 -6.67 2.94 -6.39
CA PHE A 2 -5.81 3.89 -7.11
C PHE A 2 -5.84 3.50 -8.59
N ASN A 3 -6.93 3.84 -9.28
CA ASN A 3 -6.86 3.91 -10.74
C ASN A 3 -6.10 5.22 -11.03
N PRO A 4 -4.91 5.18 -11.63
CA PRO A 4 -4.22 6.38 -12.03
C PRO A 4 -5.08 7.10 -13.06
N SER A 5 -4.76 8.36 -13.30
CA SER A 5 -5.39 9.07 -14.40
C SER A 5 -5.30 8.25 -15.68
N LYS A 6 -6.39 8.25 -16.45
CA LYS A 6 -6.43 7.67 -17.81
C LYS A 6 -5.36 8.27 -18.73
N PHE A 7 -4.90 9.48 -18.42
CA PHE A 7 -3.98 10.25 -19.25
C PHE A 7 -2.63 10.37 -18.56
N VAL A 8 -1.63 9.72 -19.17
CA VAL A 8 -0.26 9.70 -18.70
C VAL A 8 0.65 10.22 -19.81
N LYS A 9 1.64 11.02 -19.44
CA LYS A 9 2.69 11.49 -20.35
C LYS A 9 4.06 11.20 -19.75
N HIS A 10 5.05 11.16 -20.63
CA HIS A 10 6.45 10.96 -20.28
C HIS A 10 7.21 12.27 -20.52
N ASP A 11 8.08 12.63 -19.59
CA ASP A 11 9.03 13.72 -19.76
C ASP A 11 10.37 13.12 -20.22
N ASP A 12 10.71 13.30 -21.49
CA ASP A 12 11.95 12.75 -22.08
C ASP A 12 13.22 13.37 -21.47
N THR A 13 13.12 14.52 -20.79
CA THR A 13 14.27 15.18 -20.15
C THR A 13 14.58 14.53 -18.81
N THR A 14 13.54 14.25 -18.01
CA THR A 14 13.71 13.69 -16.66
C THR A 14 13.52 12.17 -16.60
N GLY A 15 13.03 11.55 -17.68
CA GLY A 15 12.68 10.14 -17.74
C GLY A 15 11.44 9.76 -16.91
N ASN A 16 10.72 10.74 -16.37
CA ASN A 16 9.62 10.51 -15.44
C ASN A 16 8.26 10.54 -16.13
N TYR A 17 7.33 9.76 -15.60
CA TYR A 17 5.92 9.81 -15.98
C TYR A 17 5.17 10.83 -15.13
N TYR A 18 4.21 11.52 -15.74
CA TYR A 18 3.31 12.43 -15.05
C TYR A 18 1.87 12.22 -15.52
N LEU A 19 0.95 12.46 -14.59
CA LEU A 19 -0.48 12.24 -14.79
C LEU A 19 -1.16 13.56 -15.20
N LEU A 20 -2.17 13.50 -16.05
CA LEU A 20 -3.02 14.64 -16.41
C LEU A 20 -4.41 14.49 -15.76
N CYS A 21 -5.20 15.56 -15.71
CA CYS A 21 -6.55 15.47 -15.18
C CYS A 21 -7.47 14.63 -16.07
N ASP A 22 -8.13 13.63 -15.49
CA ASP A 22 -9.13 12.78 -16.17
C ASP A 22 -10.58 13.04 -15.71
N ASN A 23 -10.78 14.04 -14.85
CA ASN A 23 -12.10 14.49 -14.45
C ASN A 23 -12.69 15.39 -15.55
N ALA A 24 -13.73 14.91 -16.23
CA ALA A 24 -14.42 15.62 -17.31
C ALA A 24 -15.01 16.99 -16.88
N SER A 25 -15.27 17.18 -15.59
CA SER A 25 -15.75 18.46 -15.04
C SER A 25 -14.63 19.47 -14.77
N CYS A 26 -13.36 19.07 -14.88
CA CYS A 26 -12.23 19.98 -14.69
C CYS A 26 -12.00 20.81 -15.97
N ALA A 27 -11.83 22.13 -15.83
CA ALA A 27 -11.42 23.00 -16.94
C ALA A 27 -10.09 22.55 -17.60
N GLY A 28 -9.27 21.80 -16.85
CA GLY A 28 -8.02 21.21 -17.26
C GLY A 28 -8.08 19.78 -17.76
N TYR A 29 -9.26 19.25 -18.10
CA TYR A 29 -9.43 17.88 -18.61
C TYR A 29 -8.44 17.58 -19.75
N GLU A 30 -7.69 16.48 -19.63
CA GLU A 30 -6.63 16.02 -20.55
C GLU A 30 -5.42 16.96 -20.72
N LYS A 31 -5.35 18.07 -19.98
CA LYS A 31 -4.34 19.12 -20.18
C LYS A 31 -3.56 19.47 -18.93
N THR A 32 -4.22 19.57 -17.79
CA THR A 32 -3.59 19.99 -16.53
C THR A 32 -2.83 18.83 -15.91
N ARG A 33 -1.54 19.04 -15.66
CA ARG A 33 -0.70 18.09 -14.92
C ARG A 33 -1.16 18.01 -13.46
N LEU A 34 -1.40 16.79 -12.99
CA LEU A 34 -1.63 16.55 -11.57
C LEU A 34 -0.33 16.80 -10.80
N VAL A 35 -0.45 17.49 -9.68
CA VAL A 35 0.65 17.81 -8.77
C VAL A 35 0.42 17.11 -7.45
N GLY A 36 1.50 16.95 -6.66
CA GLY A 36 1.38 16.45 -5.30
C GLY A 36 0.45 17.32 -4.48
N LYS A 37 -0.31 16.69 -3.58
CA LYS A 37 -1.19 17.40 -2.65
C LYS A 37 -0.37 18.03 -1.51
N GLU A 38 -0.94 19.05 -0.89
CA GLU A 38 -0.41 19.62 0.35
C GLU A 38 -0.29 18.50 1.40
N GLY A 39 0.95 18.21 1.83
CA GLY A 39 1.25 17.11 2.75
C GLY A 39 2.07 15.97 2.15
N ASP A 40 2.12 15.80 0.83
CA ASP A 40 2.96 14.77 0.20
C ASP A 40 4.46 14.97 0.51
N THR A 41 4.87 16.23 0.72
CA THR A 41 6.25 16.61 1.06
C THR A 41 6.60 16.39 2.54
N ALA A 42 5.62 16.50 3.44
CA ALA A 42 5.82 16.30 4.87
C ALA A 42 5.87 14.81 5.24
N GLY A 43 5.34 13.92 4.38
CA GLY A 43 5.39 12.48 4.57
C GLY A 43 4.96 12.05 5.97
N ILE A 44 5.77 11.18 6.60
CA ILE A 44 5.52 10.70 7.96
C ILE A 44 5.87 11.72 9.05
N ASP A 45 6.66 12.75 8.75
CA ASP A 45 7.19 13.67 9.76
C ASP A 45 6.07 14.41 10.48
N SER A 46 5.01 14.77 9.74
CA SER A 46 3.82 15.42 10.30
C SER A 46 3.05 14.59 11.33
N ILE A 47 3.21 13.26 11.30
CA ILE A 47 2.50 12.31 12.19
C ILE A 47 3.46 11.44 13.00
N LYS A 48 4.77 11.72 12.97
CA LYS A 48 5.80 10.87 13.58
C LYS A 48 5.56 10.64 15.07
N GLN A 49 5.27 11.70 15.82
CA GLN A 49 4.97 11.61 17.25
C GLN A 49 3.77 10.68 17.53
N ARG A 50 2.75 10.69 16.67
CA ARG A 50 1.58 9.82 16.82
C ARG A 50 1.95 8.36 16.55
N ILE A 51 2.74 8.11 15.51
CA ILE A 51 3.24 6.76 15.18
C ILE A 51 4.09 6.20 16.34
N ASP A 52 4.96 7.01 16.92
CA ASP A 52 5.80 6.61 18.04
C ASP A 52 4.96 6.27 19.28
N GLN A 53 3.92 7.07 19.57
CA GLN A 53 2.96 6.81 20.67
C GLN A 53 2.14 5.53 20.42
N ASP A 54 1.62 5.34 19.21
CA ASP A 54 0.87 4.14 18.84
C ASP A 54 1.74 2.88 18.95
N THR A 55 3.04 2.99 18.62
CA THR A 55 4.01 1.90 18.77
C THR A 55 4.21 1.52 20.25
N GLN A 56 4.31 2.51 21.14
CA GLN A 56 4.41 2.26 22.59
C GLN A 56 3.15 1.58 23.14
N LEU A 57 1.96 2.05 22.73
CA LEU A 57 0.69 1.46 23.11
C LEU A 57 0.58 0.01 22.61
N MET A 58 0.99 -0.25 21.37
CA MET A 58 1.01 -1.58 20.80
C MET A 58 1.94 -2.51 21.61
N SER A 59 3.14 -2.07 21.96
CA SER A 59 4.08 -2.84 22.79
C SER A 59 3.47 -3.20 24.14
N ALA A 60 2.83 -2.24 24.82
CA ALA A 60 2.15 -2.51 26.08
C ALA A 60 0.99 -3.51 25.93
N ALA A 61 0.25 -3.44 24.81
CA ALA A 61 -0.81 -4.40 24.51
C ALA A 61 -0.26 -5.82 24.26
N PHE A 62 0.93 -5.94 23.64
CA PHE A 62 1.61 -7.23 23.45
C PHE A 62 1.95 -7.93 24.77
N ASP A 63 2.32 -7.16 25.79
CA ASP A 63 2.69 -7.66 27.13
C ASP A 63 1.49 -8.17 27.96
N LEU A 64 0.25 -7.92 27.53
CA LEU A 64 -0.93 -8.41 28.24
C LEU A 64 -1.06 -9.93 28.15
N HIS A 65 -0.90 -10.61 29.29
CA HIS A 65 -1.08 -12.06 29.38
C HIS A 65 -2.55 -12.45 29.59
N GLY A 66 -2.92 -13.66 29.17
CA GLY A 66 -4.26 -14.22 29.38
C GLY A 66 -5.35 -13.69 28.43
N VAL A 67 -5.01 -12.76 27.52
CA VAL A 67 -5.91 -12.28 26.49
C VAL A 67 -5.42 -12.77 25.12
N PRO A 68 -6.23 -13.52 24.35
CA PRO A 68 -5.87 -13.92 23.00
C PRO A 68 -5.76 -12.69 22.09
N LYS A 69 -4.75 -12.68 21.22
CA LYS A 69 -4.42 -11.54 20.35
C LYS A 69 -4.60 -11.92 18.89
N ILE A 70 -5.13 -11.00 18.10
CA ILE A 70 -5.15 -11.09 16.64
C ILE A 70 -4.01 -10.23 16.14
N LEU A 71 -3.09 -10.82 15.39
CA LEU A 71 -1.89 -10.15 14.88
C LEU A 71 -1.96 -10.07 13.37
N ILE A 72 -1.83 -8.85 12.86
CA ILE A 72 -1.92 -8.56 11.44
C ILE A 72 -0.79 -7.58 11.11
N SER A 73 0.14 -8.01 10.26
CA SER A 73 1.24 -7.17 9.78
C SER A 73 0.96 -6.66 8.38
N SER A 74 1.23 -5.38 8.14
CA SER A 74 1.16 -4.79 6.82
C SER A 74 2.46 -4.93 6.01
N ALA A 75 3.56 -5.29 6.67
CA ALA A 75 4.84 -5.60 6.05
C ALA A 75 5.14 -7.08 6.23
N ILE A 76 5.00 -7.84 5.13
CA ILE A 76 5.22 -9.30 5.11
C ILE A 76 6.47 -9.53 4.28
N LYS A 77 7.42 -10.32 4.78
CA LYS A 77 8.63 -10.66 4.02
C LYS A 77 8.22 -11.34 2.72
N LEU A 78 8.88 -10.98 1.63
CA LEU A 78 8.49 -11.46 0.30
C LEU A 78 8.50 -13.00 0.22
N ASP A 79 9.53 -13.63 0.79
CA ASP A 79 9.68 -15.09 0.82
C ASP A 79 8.55 -15.80 1.61
N ASP A 80 8.05 -15.17 2.68
CA ASP A 80 6.93 -15.69 3.47
C ASP A 80 5.59 -15.46 2.75
N ALA A 81 5.44 -14.29 2.11
CA ALA A 81 4.24 -13.91 1.38
C ALA A 81 3.94 -14.89 0.24
N GLU A 82 4.95 -15.37 -0.48
CA GLU A 82 4.78 -16.35 -1.56
C GLU A 82 4.28 -17.72 -1.07
N GLN A 83 4.38 -18.01 0.23
CA GLN A 83 3.92 -19.27 0.81
C GLN A 83 2.51 -19.16 1.41
N ILE A 84 2.10 -17.96 1.82
CA ILE A 84 0.87 -17.76 2.60
C ILE A 84 -0.17 -16.87 1.92
N LEU A 85 0.17 -16.22 0.82
CA LEU A 85 -0.73 -15.35 0.05
C LEU A 85 -0.79 -15.75 -1.41
N GLU A 86 -1.98 -15.60 -1.97
CA GLU A 86 -2.16 -15.71 -3.41
C GLU A 86 -1.77 -14.40 -4.11
N ASP A 87 -1.36 -14.46 -5.38
CA ASP A 87 -0.92 -13.29 -6.14
C ASP A 87 -1.98 -12.17 -6.21
N TYR A 88 -3.26 -12.54 -6.24
CA TYR A 88 -4.38 -11.58 -6.25
C TYR A 88 -4.63 -10.93 -4.89
N GLU A 89 -4.02 -11.43 -3.81
CA GLU A 89 -4.16 -10.90 -2.44
C GLU A 89 -3.06 -9.89 -2.10
N ILE A 90 -1.98 -9.89 -2.89
CA ILE A 90 -0.87 -8.95 -2.76
C ILE A 90 -1.26 -7.62 -3.41
N GLN A 91 -1.01 -6.51 -2.70
CA GLN A 91 -1.30 -5.18 -3.21
C GLN A 91 -0.39 -4.89 -4.42
N PRO A 92 -0.96 -4.59 -5.60
CA PRO A 92 -0.17 -4.17 -6.74
C PRO A 92 0.20 -2.68 -6.63
N LYS A 93 1.36 -2.34 -7.18
CA LYS A 93 1.71 -0.99 -7.66
C LYS A 93 1.50 -0.93 -9.17
N ILE A 94 1.25 0.27 -9.69
CA ILE A 94 1.12 0.50 -11.13
C ILE A 94 2.43 1.06 -11.64
N ALA A 95 3.02 0.36 -12.61
CA ALA A 95 4.23 0.77 -13.31
C ALA A 95 3.87 1.23 -14.73
N PHE A 96 4.51 2.31 -15.18
CA PHE A 96 4.38 2.83 -16.53
C PHE A 96 5.63 2.52 -17.34
N TYR A 97 5.43 2.14 -18.60
CA TYR A 97 6.51 1.88 -19.56
C TYR A 97 6.13 2.38 -20.95
N LYS A 98 7.13 2.69 -21.77
CA LYS A 98 6.98 3.11 -23.16
C LYS A 98 7.23 1.91 -24.07
N GLU A 99 6.25 1.55 -24.89
CA GLU A 99 6.33 0.49 -25.89
C GLU A 99 5.79 1.02 -27.21
N ASP A 100 6.59 0.97 -28.28
CA ASP A 100 6.23 1.48 -29.62
C ASP A 100 5.73 2.94 -29.63
N GLY A 101 6.32 3.79 -28.77
CA GLY A 101 5.92 5.19 -28.63
C GLY A 101 4.64 5.43 -27.82
N THR A 102 3.97 4.37 -27.37
CA THR A 102 2.76 4.45 -26.53
C THR A 102 3.10 4.14 -25.07
N ILE A 103 2.50 4.87 -24.14
CA ILE A 103 2.65 4.59 -22.70
C ILE A 103 1.65 3.51 -22.31
N LYS A 104 2.16 2.41 -21.77
CA LYS A 104 1.38 1.29 -21.23
C LYS A 104 1.55 1.19 -19.73
N GLN A 105 0.60 0.53 -19.09
CA GLN A 105 0.60 0.26 -17.65
C GLN A 105 0.69 -1.25 -17.38
N ARG A 106 1.38 -1.61 -16.31
CA ARG A 106 1.44 -2.97 -15.77
C ARG A 106 1.25 -2.91 -14.25
N ASN A 107 0.55 -3.90 -13.72
CA ASN A 107 0.50 -4.13 -12.28
C ASN A 107 1.71 -4.99 -11.88
N GLU A 108 2.45 -4.51 -10.90
CA GLU A 108 3.58 -5.23 -10.31
C GLU A 108 3.33 -5.37 -8.81
N LYS A 109 3.95 -6.36 -8.14
CA LYS A 109 3.88 -6.45 -6.67
C LYS A 109 4.47 -5.18 -6.06
N TRP A 110 3.76 -4.59 -5.08
CA TRP A 110 4.34 -3.49 -4.33
C TRP A 110 5.34 -4.03 -3.31
N VAL A 111 6.62 -3.90 -3.65
CA VAL A 111 7.75 -4.33 -2.82
C VAL A 111 8.46 -3.11 -2.25
N PHE A 112 8.81 -3.15 -0.97
CA PHE A 112 9.50 -2.09 -0.24
C PHE A 112 10.39 -2.69 0.87
N LYS A 113 11.27 -1.87 1.47
CA LYS A 113 12.05 -2.29 2.64
C LYS A 113 11.37 -1.85 3.93
N ASN A 114 11.29 -2.74 4.92
CA ASN A 114 10.83 -2.38 6.26
C ASN A 114 11.95 -1.69 7.07
N ASP A 115 11.66 -1.31 8.31
CA ASP A 115 12.62 -0.64 9.22
C ASP A 115 13.80 -1.53 9.59
N GLN A 116 13.65 -2.85 9.49
CA GLN A 116 14.70 -3.85 9.70
C GLN A 116 15.55 -4.09 8.44
N GLY A 117 15.18 -3.48 7.30
CA GLY A 117 15.87 -3.63 6.01
C GLY A 117 15.46 -4.88 5.20
N ASP A 118 14.51 -5.68 5.69
CA ASP A 118 13.97 -6.82 4.96
C ASP A 118 13.16 -6.36 3.74
N VAL A 119 13.20 -7.16 2.67
CA VAL A 119 12.37 -6.96 1.48
C VAL A 119 10.97 -7.50 1.76
N CYS A 120 9.99 -6.60 1.78
CA CYS A 120 8.62 -6.91 2.13
C CYS A 120 7.65 -6.51 1.01
N CYS A 121 6.46 -7.10 1.05
CA CYS A 121 5.28 -6.64 0.34
C CYS A 121 4.12 -6.39 1.33
N THR A 122 3.00 -5.93 0.79
CA THR A 122 1.78 -5.67 1.55
C THR A 122 0.56 -6.28 0.86
N MET A 123 -0.51 -6.50 1.62
CA MET A 123 -1.74 -7.13 1.12
C MET A 123 -2.77 -6.10 0.64
N LEU A 124 -3.72 -6.54 -0.17
CA LEU A 124 -4.94 -5.78 -0.46
C LEU A 124 -5.76 -5.56 0.81
N SER A 125 -6.48 -4.44 0.86
CA SER A 125 -7.36 -4.07 1.98
C SER A 125 -8.34 -5.18 2.37
N ALA A 126 -8.89 -5.90 1.40
CA ALA A 126 -9.83 -7.00 1.65
C ALA A 126 -9.18 -8.18 2.39
N THR A 127 -7.94 -8.51 2.04
CA THR A 127 -7.17 -9.62 2.64
C THR A 127 -6.95 -9.40 4.13
N TYR A 128 -6.71 -8.15 4.57
CA TYR A 128 -6.61 -7.83 6.00
C TYR A 128 -7.88 -8.18 6.78
N VAL A 129 -9.05 -7.88 6.20
CA VAL A 129 -10.35 -8.12 6.85
C VAL A 129 -10.62 -9.62 6.96
N VAL A 130 -10.33 -10.38 5.91
CA VAL A 130 -10.47 -11.84 5.93
C VAL A 130 -9.55 -12.45 7.00
N ASN A 131 -8.29 -12.01 7.06
CA ASN A 131 -7.35 -12.48 8.09
C ASN A 131 -7.83 -12.17 9.52
N LEU A 132 -8.35 -10.96 9.75
CA LEU A 132 -8.97 -10.58 11.02
C LEU A 132 -10.14 -11.50 11.38
N GLN A 133 -11.05 -11.72 10.43
CA GLN A 133 -12.21 -12.58 10.62
C GLN A 133 -11.83 -14.03 10.93
N THR A 134 -10.85 -14.58 10.22
CA THR A 134 -10.36 -15.95 10.44
C THR A 134 -9.75 -16.12 11.82
N GLN A 135 -8.87 -15.21 12.25
CA GLN A 135 -8.28 -15.27 13.59
C GLN A 135 -9.33 -15.06 14.68
N LEU A 136 -10.28 -14.14 14.47
CA LEU A 136 -11.38 -13.90 15.41
C LEU A 136 -12.28 -15.13 15.55
N HIS A 137 -12.64 -15.76 14.43
CA HIS A 137 -13.43 -16.99 14.41
C HIS A 137 -12.71 -18.11 15.18
N ALA A 138 -11.41 -18.31 14.93
CA ALA A 138 -10.61 -19.30 15.65
C ALA A 138 -10.60 -19.04 17.17
N ILE A 139 -10.45 -17.79 17.59
CA ILE A 139 -10.43 -17.41 19.01
C ILE A 139 -11.79 -17.65 19.68
N LEU A 140 -12.89 -17.26 19.03
CA LEU A 140 -14.22 -17.29 19.65
C LEU A 140 -14.90 -18.66 19.59
N ILE A 141 -14.63 -19.45 18.55
CA ILE A 141 -15.36 -20.69 18.27
C ILE A 141 -14.51 -21.93 18.51
N TYR A 142 -13.23 -21.94 18.11
CA TYR A 142 -12.37 -23.13 18.21
C TYR A 142 -11.67 -23.29 19.58
N ASN A 143 -11.58 -22.24 20.39
CA ASN A 143 -11.06 -22.32 21.77
C ASN A 143 -12.15 -22.58 22.84
N ARG A 144 -13.28 -23.17 22.43
CA ARG A 144 -14.27 -23.80 23.33
C ARG A 144 -14.14 -25.31 23.25
#